data_AF-A0A653W389-F1
#
_entry.id   AF-A0A653W389-F1
#
_cell.length_a   1.000
_cell.length_b   1.000
_cell.length_c   1.000
_cell.angle_alpha   90.00
_cell.angle_beta   90.00
_cell.angle_gamma   90.00
#
_symmetry.space_group_name_H-M   'P 1'
#
loop_
_entity.id
_entity.type
_entity.pdbx_description
1 polymer ?
#
loop_
_entity_poly.entity_id
_entity_poly.type
_entity_poly.pdbx_seq_one_letter_code
_entity_poly.pdbx_strand_id
1 'polypeptide(L)'
;MKRKVIRGAMALFILLAMVITQSISVSAAASKFVTSVNTTSKVVALTFDDGADGANTNKILDILAKNNVKATFFLTGSGANNHPQYIKNIAAKGHQLGNHSYTHPDFTKLAATQMKSELDRTEALIKSLTGKTTKPIFRAPFGAVNSTVLSGVGAAGYGYTIQWNIDTIDWKGLTASQINTKVQTNIKPGSIVLMHTGAGAPGTPLALPTMISQLKAKGYKFVTVSQLLAYQNTSTNKTYTVKSGDTLYSIARTYGVTVSALAAANNITNYSLIYVGQVLIIPGTTVTPPTTTVKYTVKSGDTLYKIATMYNTTVAKIAAANNITNVNSIYVGQVLIIPGTTVTPPTTTVKYTVKSGDTLYKIATMYNTTVAKIAAANNITNVNSIYVGQVLTIPK
;
A
#
# COMPACT_ATOMS: atom_id res chain seq x y z
N MET A 1 39.65 67.28 61.19
CA MET A 1 39.56 65.89 61.69
C MET A 1 38.80 65.06 60.66
N LYS A 2 39.44 64.04 60.08
CA LYS A 2 39.03 63.28 58.89
C LYS A 2 37.63 62.65 59.01
N ARG A 3 36.80 62.69 57.94
CA ARG A 3 36.17 61.50 57.29
C ARG A 3 35.03 61.83 56.29
N LYS A 4 34.88 60.92 55.32
CA LYS A 4 33.76 60.60 54.39
C LYS A 4 33.83 61.27 53.00
N VAL A 5 34.51 60.65 52.03
CA VAL A 5 34.11 59.45 51.20
C VAL A 5 33.03 59.81 50.17
N ILE A 6 33.54 60.14 48.98
CA ILE A 6 33.07 59.95 47.59
C ILE A 6 31.61 59.48 47.42
N ARG A 7 30.79 60.34 46.81
CA ARG A 7 29.47 60.02 46.25
C ARG A 7 29.64 59.41 44.87
N GLY A 8 29.46 58.10 44.75
CA GLY A 8 29.30 57.37 43.49
C GLY A 8 27.81 57.24 43.15
N ALA A 9 27.46 57.53 41.90
CA ALA A 9 26.11 57.44 41.35
C ALA A 9 25.59 55.99 41.38
N MET A 10 24.36 55.80 41.84
CA MET A 10 23.67 54.51 41.74
C MET A 10 22.18 54.76 41.45
N ALA A 11 21.88 55.00 40.17
CA ALA A 11 20.52 54.94 39.64
C ALA A 11 20.22 53.47 39.32
N LEU A 12 19.52 52.79 40.22
CA LEU A 12 19.11 51.40 40.09
C LEU A 12 17.85 51.33 39.21
N PHE A 13 18.03 51.03 37.92
CA PHE A 13 16.95 50.63 37.01
C PHE A 13 16.45 49.22 37.43
N ILE A 14 15.32 49.15 38.14
CA ILE A 14 14.56 47.91 38.29
C ILE A 14 13.57 47.85 37.13
N LEU A 15 13.99 47.28 36.00
CA LEU A 15 13.09 46.89 34.92
C LEU A 15 12.70 45.42 35.17
N LEU A 16 11.52 45.22 35.75
CA LEU A 16 10.90 43.91 35.91
C LEU A 16 10.53 43.35 34.53
N ALA A 17 11.43 42.58 33.92
CA ALA A 17 11.13 41.84 32.70
C ALA A 17 10.24 40.64 33.02
N MET A 18 8.92 40.85 33.06
CA MET A 18 7.94 39.77 32.93
C MET A 18 8.03 39.22 31.50
N VAL A 19 8.92 38.25 31.29
CA VAL A 19 8.92 37.44 30.08
C VAL A 19 7.72 36.50 30.17
N ILE A 20 6.59 36.94 29.62
CA ILE A 20 5.43 36.07 29.38
C ILE A 20 5.85 35.09 28.29
N THR A 21 6.33 33.91 28.69
CA THR A 21 6.48 32.77 27.77
C THR A 21 5.07 32.30 27.42
N GLN A 22 4.48 32.86 26.36
CA GLN A 22 3.32 32.24 25.75
C GLN A 22 3.78 30.92 25.14
N SER A 23 3.58 29.83 25.89
CA SER A 23 3.71 28.48 25.35
C SER A 23 2.69 28.33 24.23
N ILE A 24 3.17 28.29 22.98
CA ILE A 24 2.37 27.93 21.83
C ILE A 24 1.91 26.48 22.06
N SER A 25 0.68 26.32 22.55
CA SER A 25 0.01 25.02 22.60
C SER A 25 -0.25 24.59 21.16
N VAL A 26 0.68 23.85 20.56
CA VAL A 26 0.40 23.13 19.32
C VAL A 26 -0.73 22.15 19.65
N SER A 27 -1.94 22.45 19.18
CA SER A 27 -3.06 21.52 19.30
C SER A 27 -2.64 20.21 18.67
N ALA A 28 -2.53 19.16 19.47
CA ALA A 28 -2.23 17.83 18.98
C ALA A 28 -3.25 17.44 17.90
N ALA A 29 -2.78 16.91 16.78
CA ALA A 29 -3.64 16.51 15.67
C ALA A 29 -4.59 15.39 16.13
N ALA A 30 -5.83 15.42 15.64
CA ALA A 30 -6.78 14.33 15.87
C ALA A 30 -6.23 13.01 15.33
N SER A 31 -6.57 11.92 16.03
CA SER A 31 -6.22 10.57 15.63
C SER A 31 -6.85 10.21 14.29
N LYS A 32 -6.09 9.59 13.39
CA LYS A 32 -6.58 9.14 12.09
C LYS A 32 -7.42 7.87 12.26
N PHE A 33 -8.67 7.90 11.83
CA PHE A 33 -9.54 6.72 11.83
C PHE A 33 -9.22 5.79 10.65
N VAL A 34 -8.96 4.52 10.93
CA VAL A 34 -8.56 3.53 9.91
C VAL A 34 -9.36 2.25 10.04
N THR A 35 -10.18 1.93 9.04
CA THR A 35 -10.95 0.67 8.97
C THR A 35 -10.25 -0.40 8.14
N SER A 36 -9.53 0.03 7.11
CA SER A 36 -8.66 -0.78 6.25
C SER A 36 -7.62 0.14 5.62
N VAL A 37 -6.58 -0.43 5.03
CA VAL A 37 -5.59 0.34 4.27
C VAL A 37 -5.88 0.24 2.78
N ASN A 38 -6.01 1.39 2.11
CA ASN A 38 -6.15 1.40 0.65
C ASN A 38 -4.80 1.06 0.00
N THR A 39 -4.69 -0.15 -0.55
CA THR A 39 -3.48 -0.65 -1.21
C THR A 39 -3.84 -1.72 -2.24
N THR A 40 -3.00 -1.91 -3.25
CA THR A 40 -3.09 -3.05 -4.18
C THR A 40 -2.24 -4.24 -3.72
N SER A 41 -1.36 -4.04 -2.73
CA SER A 41 -0.56 -5.11 -2.16
C SER A 41 -1.45 -6.07 -1.37
N LYS A 42 -1.36 -7.38 -1.66
CA LYS A 42 -2.07 -8.42 -0.90
C LYS A 42 -1.45 -8.57 0.50
N VAL A 43 -1.74 -7.62 1.38
CA VAL A 43 -1.35 -7.61 2.78
C VAL A 43 -2.60 -7.60 3.66
N VAL A 44 -2.52 -8.24 4.81
CA VAL A 44 -3.61 -8.32 5.79
C VAL A 44 -3.05 -8.22 7.20
N ALA A 45 -3.76 -7.49 8.07
CA ALA A 45 -3.50 -7.49 9.51
C ALA A 45 -4.55 -8.33 10.22
N LEU A 46 -4.08 -9.39 10.89
CA LEU A 46 -4.87 -10.07 11.92
C LEU A 46 -4.74 -9.30 13.22
N THR A 47 -5.88 -8.95 13.81
CA THR A 47 -5.93 -8.19 15.06
C THR A 47 -6.77 -8.92 16.09
N PHE A 48 -6.34 -8.86 17.35
CA PHE A 48 -6.99 -9.52 18.46
C PHE A 48 -7.25 -8.52 19.58
N ASP A 49 -8.50 -8.39 20.00
CA ASP A 49 -8.88 -7.55 21.15
C ASP A 49 -8.97 -8.42 22.40
N ASP A 50 -8.35 -7.95 23.48
CA ASP A 50 -8.37 -8.62 24.78
C ASP A 50 -9.24 -7.87 25.79
N GLY A 51 -10.27 -8.56 26.29
CA GLY A 51 -11.35 -7.95 27.07
C GLY A 51 -11.30 -8.18 28.58
N ALA A 52 -10.59 -9.20 29.09
CA ALA A 52 -10.38 -9.40 30.53
C ALA A 52 -9.59 -10.68 30.87
N ASP A 53 -9.90 -11.82 30.23
CA ASP A 53 -9.43 -13.16 30.67
C ASP A 53 -8.30 -13.77 29.81
N GLY A 54 -8.14 -13.32 28.56
CA GLY A 54 -7.13 -13.82 27.62
C GLY A 54 -7.08 -15.33 27.43
N ALA A 55 -8.15 -16.09 27.69
CA ALA A 55 -8.12 -17.56 27.82
C ALA A 55 -7.57 -18.30 26.59
N ASN A 56 -7.70 -17.71 25.41
CA ASN A 56 -7.22 -18.28 24.15
C ASN A 56 -5.84 -17.74 23.71
N THR A 57 -5.22 -16.84 24.46
CA THR A 57 -4.00 -16.12 24.05
C THR A 57 -2.86 -17.07 23.67
N ASN A 58 -2.47 -18.00 24.56
CA ASN A 58 -1.33 -18.88 24.30
C ASN A 58 -1.60 -19.81 23.09
N LYS A 59 -2.83 -20.34 22.96
CA LYS A 59 -3.22 -21.16 21.79
C LYS A 59 -3.07 -20.37 20.48
N ILE A 60 -3.53 -19.12 20.47
CA ILE A 60 -3.39 -18.22 19.33
C ILE A 60 -1.90 -17.99 19.03
N LEU A 61 -1.10 -17.65 20.04
CA LEU A 61 0.33 -17.39 19.88
C LEU A 61 1.09 -18.60 19.31
N ASP A 62 0.77 -19.81 19.74
CA ASP A 62 1.42 -21.03 19.24
C ASP A 62 1.06 -21.31 17.78
N ILE A 63 -0.21 -21.08 17.39
CA ILE A 63 -0.64 -21.21 15.99
C ILE A 63 0.05 -20.15 15.11
N LEU A 64 0.11 -18.90 15.57
CA LEU A 64 0.79 -17.83 14.83
C LEU A 64 2.28 -18.13 14.66
N ALA A 65 2.95 -18.62 15.71
CA ALA A 65 4.34 -19.03 15.67
C ALA A 65 4.58 -20.19 14.68
N LYS A 66 3.76 -21.25 14.75
CA LYS A 66 3.81 -22.40 13.82
C LYS A 66 3.66 -21.97 12.36
N ASN A 67 2.93 -20.88 12.11
CA ASN A 67 2.70 -20.35 10.78
C ASN A 67 3.64 -19.21 10.38
N ASN A 68 4.60 -18.82 11.23
CA ASN A 68 5.46 -17.65 11.03
C ASN A 68 4.65 -16.37 10.69
N VAL A 69 3.60 -16.11 11.46
CA VAL A 69 2.71 -14.94 11.29
C VAL A 69 2.87 -14.00 12.48
N LYS A 70 3.03 -12.70 12.20
CA LYS A 70 2.90 -11.64 13.20
C LYS A 70 1.52 -11.01 13.12
N ALA A 71 1.04 -10.51 14.26
CA ALA A 71 -0.30 -9.98 14.45
C ALA A 71 -0.25 -8.79 15.41
N THR A 72 -1.38 -8.11 15.59
CA THR A 72 -1.52 -6.98 16.53
C THR A 72 -2.53 -7.31 17.60
N PHE A 73 -2.17 -7.09 18.86
CA PHE A 73 -3.05 -7.34 20.01
C PHE A 73 -3.40 -6.00 20.65
N PHE A 74 -4.68 -5.65 20.67
CA PHE A 74 -5.19 -4.47 21.38
C PHE A 74 -5.59 -4.88 22.79
N LEU A 75 -4.86 -4.36 23.77
CA LEU A 75 -4.88 -4.87 25.14
C LEU A 75 -5.57 -3.89 26.08
N THR A 76 -6.46 -4.42 26.92
CA THR A 76 -7.01 -3.67 28.05
C THR A 76 -6.02 -3.64 29.21
N GLY A 77 -6.01 -2.53 29.94
CA GLY A 77 -5.22 -2.42 31.18
C GLY A 77 -5.67 -3.40 32.27
N SER A 78 -6.98 -3.62 32.42
CA SER A 78 -7.54 -4.62 33.34
C SER A 78 -7.09 -6.04 33.01
N GLY A 79 -7.16 -6.46 31.74
CA GLY A 79 -6.67 -7.77 31.29
C GLY A 79 -5.17 -7.92 31.52
N ALA A 80 -4.40 -6.88 31.23
CA ALA A 80 -2.96 -6.87 31.47
C ALA A 80 -2.59 -7.00 32.96
N ASN A 81 -3.36 -6.37 33.85
CA ASN A 81 -3.16 -6.47 35.29
C ASN A 81 -3.48 -7.86 35.83
N ASN A 82 -4.54 -8.49 35.33
CA ASN A 82 -5.00 -9.80 35.77
C ASN A 82 -4.16 -10.95 35.18
N HIS A 83 -3.61 -10.76 33.98
CA HIS A 83 -2.87 -11.78 33.25
C HIS A 83 -1.54 -11.27 32.66
N PRO A 84 -0.61 -10.76 33.50
CA PRO A 84 0.63 -10.13 33.02
C PRO A 84 1.51 -11.08 32.21
N GLN A 85 1.49 -12.39 32.49
CA GLN A 85 2.21 -13.40 31.71
C GLN A 85 1.77 -13.46 30.24
N TYR A 86 0.49 -13.28 29.94
CA TYR A 86 -0.01 -13.30 28.56
C TYR A 86 0.55 -12.13 27.77
N ILE A 87 0.56 -10.94 28.38
CA ILE A 87 1.08 -9.73 27.76
C ILE A 87 2.59 -9.85 27.47
N LYS A 88 3.35 -10.37 28.44
CA LYS A 88 4.78 -10.66 28.27
C LYS A 88 5.02 -11.66 27.13
N ASN A 89 4.21 -12.72 27.03
CA ASN A 89 4.32 -13.71 25.97
C ASN A 89 4.03 -13.13 24.58
N ILE A 90 2.99 -12.30 24.46
CA ILE A 90 2.65 -11.61 23.20
C ILE A 90 3.87 -10.77 22.74
N ALA A 91 4.44 -9.97 23.63
CA ALA A 91 5.58 -9.11 23.34
C ALA A 91 6.86 -9.92 23.02
N ALA A 92 7.18 -10.93 23.83
CA ALA A 92 8.36 -11.78 23.66
C ALA A 92 8.34 -12.55 22.34
N LYS A 93 7.15 -12.96 21.87
CA LYS A 93 6.96 -13.58 20.55
C LYS A 93 6.93 -12.56 19.41
N GLY A 94 7.16 -11.27 19.67
CA GLY A 94 7.36 -10.23 18.65
C GLY A 94 6.08 -9.78 17.96
N HIS A 95 4.92 -9.93 18.59
CA HIS A 95 3.67 -9.35 18.09
C HIS A 95 3.58 -7.87 18.46
N GLN A 96 2.79 -7.11 17.69
CA GLN A 96 2.56 -5.70 17.98
C GLN A 96 1.55 -5.56 19.13
N LEU A 97 1.79 -4.63 20.05
CA LEU A 97 0.86 -4.24 21.11
C LEU A 97 0.17 -2.93 20.72
N GLY A 98 -1.14 -2.86 20.90
CA GLY A 98 -1.96 -1.66 20.77
C GLY A 98 -2.79 -1.40 22.03
N ASN A 99 -3.24 -0.16 22.21
CA ASN A 99 -4.03 0.22 23.39
C ASN A 99 -5.51 -0.06 23.16
N HIS A 100 -6.19 -0.69 24.12
CA HIS A 100 -7.63 -0.93 24.09
C HIS A 100 -8.36 -0.39 25.33
N SER A 101 -7.91 0.77 25.85
CA SER A 101 -8.31 1.39 27.12
C SER A 101 -7.89 0.59 28.36
N TYR A 102 -8.24 1.06 29.55
CA TYR A 102 -7.96 0.36 30.79
C TYR A 102 -9.12 -0.52 31.23
N THR A 103 -10.33 0.06 31.29
CA THR A 103 -11.55 -0.57 31.83
C THR A 103 -12.57 -0.98 30.77
N HIS A 104 -12.23 -0.83 29.48
CA HIS A 104 -13.12 -1.08 28.35
C HIS A 104 -14.44 -0.24 28.34
N PRO A 105 -14.40 1.08 28.64
CA PRO A 105 -15.58 1.93 28.61
C PRO A 105 -15.95 2.34 27.18
N ASP A 106 -17.19 2.76 26.97
CA ASP A 106 -17.61 3.44 25.75
C ASP A 106 -17.01 4.86 25.71
N PHE A 107 -16.00 5.06 24.86
CA PHE A 107 -15.25 6.33 24.76
C PHE A 107 -16.13 7.50 24.32
N THR A 108 -17.27 7.26 23.65
CA THR A 108 -18.18 8.34 23.22
C THR A 108 -18.91 9.00 24.39
N LYS A 109 -18.88 8.38 25.57
CA LYS A 109 -19.49 8.86 26.82
C LYS A 109 -18.50 9.50 27.79
N LEU A 110 -17.21 9.54 27.42
CA LEU A 110 -16.15 10.03 28.29
C LEU A 110 -15.79 11.49 28.00
N ALA A 111 -15.38 12.21 29.03
CA ALA A 111 -14.65 13.47 28.89
C ALA A 111 -13.20 13.19 28.42
N ALA A 112 -12.57 14.18 27.79
CA ALA A 112 -11.19 14.04 27.28
C ALA A 112 -10.17 13.65 28.36
N THR A 113 -10.33 14.14 29.60
CA THR A 113 -9.48 13.77 30.74
C THR A 113 -9.64 12.30 31.15
N GLN A 114 -10.86 11.77 31.09
CA GLN A 114 -11.14 10.36 31.35
C GLN A 114 -10.56 9.47 30.25
N MET A 115 -10.73 9.84 28.97
CA MET A 115 -10.09 9.15 27.85
C MET A 115 -8.57 9.11 28.02
N LYS A 116 -7.96 10.24 28.37
CA LYS A 116 -6.50 10.33 28.60
C LYS A 116 -6.06 9.42 29.75
N SER A 117 -6.81 9.39 30.85
CA SER A 117 -6.54 8.51 31.99
C SER A 117 -6.59 7.02 31.59
N GLU A 118 -7.61 6.61 30.85
CA GLU A 118 -7.73 5.24 30.33
C GLU A 118 -6.54 4.85 29.44
N LEU A 119 -6.11 5.75 28.56
CA LEU A 119 -4.99 5.53 27.66
C LEU A 119 -3.64 5.48 28.39
N ASP A 120 -3.37 6.46 29.25
CA ASP A 120 -2.08 6.61 29.93
C ASP A 120 -1.84 5.48 30.93
N ARG A 121 -2.87 5.05 31.68
CA ARG A 121 -2.75 3.93 32.61
C ARG A 121 -2.41 2.63 31.90
N THR A 122 -3.06 2.37 30.76
CA THR A 122 -2.79 1.17 29.96
C THR A 122 -1.39 1.23 29.35
N GLU A 123 -0.97 2.37 28.78
CA GLU A 123 0.40 2.53 28.27
C GLU A 123 1.46 2.30 29.35
N ALA A 124 1.29 2.92 30.53
CA ALA A 124 2.24 2.77 31.63
C ALA A 124 2.36 1.31 32.08
N LEU A 125 1.24 0.61 32.25
CA LEU A 125 1.22 -0.79 32.65
C LEU A 125 1.88 -1.68 31.60
N ILE A 126 1.46 -1.60 30.34
CA ILE A 126 2.01 -2.43 29.25
C ILE A 126 3.52 -2.18 29.08
N LYS A 127 3.95 -0.92 29.14
CA LYS A 127 5.36 -0.55 29.05
C LYS A 127 6.16 -1.08 30.23
N SER A 128 5.62 -1.06 31.45
CA SER A 128 6.27 -1.64 32.63
C SER A 128 6.44 -3.17 32.53
N LEU A 129 5.46 -3.86 31.94
CA LEU A 129 5.48 -5.32 31.81
C LEU A 129 6.40 -5.81 30.70
N THR A 130 6.56 -5.03 29.62
CA THR A 130 7.15 -5.51 28.36
C THR A 130 8.31 -4.68 27.83
N GLY A 131 8.52 -3.47 28.35
CA GLY A 131 9.43 -2.47 27.76
C GLY A 131 8.96 -1.92 26.41
N LYS A 132 7.75 -2.25 25.95
CA LYS A 132 7.20 -1.82 24.65
C LYS A 132 6.08 -0.81 24.83
N THR A 133 6.02 0.14 23.91
CA THR A 133 4.93 1.13 23.80
C THR A 133 3.74 0.56 23.03
N THR A 134 2.54 0.98 23.39
CA THR A 134 1.30 0.75 22.62
C THR A 134 1.06 1.82 21.55
N LYS A 135 1.72 2.99 21.68
CA LYS A 135 1.67 4.05 20.67
C LYS A 135 2.32 3.60 19.34
N PRO A 136 1.83 4.09 18.19
CA PRO A 136 0.84 5.16 18.03
C PRO A 136 -0.61 4.68 17.85
N ILE A 137 -0.92 3.41 18.12
CA ILE A 137 -2.21 2.80 17.76
C ILE A 137 -3.11 2.55 18.96
N PHE A 138 -4.39 2.91 18.80
CA PHE A 138 -5.46 2.67 19.75
C PHE A 138 -6.65 2.05 19.02
N ARG A 139 -7.43 1.22 19.70
CA ARG A 139 -8.75 0.77 19.23
C ARG A 139 -9.78 1.08 20.31
N ALA A 140 -10.86 1.75 19.94
CA ALA A 140 -11.93 2.08 20.86
C ALA A 140 -12.72 0.81 21.25
N PRO A 141 -13.00 0.60 22.54
CA PRO A 141 -13.98 -0.40 22.97
C PRO A 141 -15.29 -0.29 22.18
N PHE A 142 -15.87 -1.44 21.82
CA PHE A 142 -17.08 -1.55 21.00
C PHE A 142 -16.99 -0.93 19.59
N GLY A 143 -15.79 -0.46 19.18
CA GLY A 143 -15.63 0.33 17.98
C GLY A 143 -16.32 1.71 18.03
N ALA A 144 -16.66 2.21 19.23
CA ALA A 144 -17.42 3.43 19.43
C ALA A 144 -16.53 4.67 19.23
N VAL A 145 -16.69 5.37 18.11
CA VAL A 145 -15.84 6.50 17.70
C VAL A 145 -16.70 7.66 17.20
N ASN A 146 -16.37 8.88 17.64
CA ASN A 146 -16.86 10.15 17.09
C ASN A 146 -15.69 11.16 17.00
N SER A 147 -15.94 12.38 16.54
CA SER A 147 -14.92 13.43 16.40
C SER A 147 -14.25 13.81 17.73
N THR A 148 -14.98 13.81 18.84
CA THR A 148 -14.46 14.05 20.19
C THR A 148 -13.48 12.95 20.61
N VAL A 149 -13.82 11.70 20.35
CA VAL A 149 -12.92 10.55 20.61
C VAL A 149 -11.64 10.68 19.79
N LEU A 150 -11.72 10.94 18.49
CA LEU A 150 -10.54 11.09 17.64
C LEU A 150 -9.63 12.24 18.12
N SER A 151 -10.22 13.37 18.52
CA SER A 151 -9.48 14.52 19.03
C SER A 151 -8.82 14.20 20.37
N GLY A 152 -9.55 13.62 21.32
CA GLY A 152 -9.02 13.26 22.64
C GLY A 152 -7.93 12.20 22.59
N VAL A 153 -8.12 11.15 21.78
CA VAL A 153 -7.12 10.09 21.55
C VAL A 153 -5.87 10.66 20.87
N GLY A 154 -6.05 11.54 19.87
CA GLY A 154 -4.94 12.26 19.22
C GLY A 154 -4.14 13.11 20.21
N ALA A 155 -4.83 13.84 21.09
CA ALA A 155 -4.22 14.63 22.16
C ALA A 155 -3.46 13.79 23.20
N ALA A 156 -3.85 12.54 23.42
CA ALA A 156 -3.09 11.58 24.24
C ALA A 156 -1.85 10.99 23.51
N GLY A 157 -1.61 11.38 22.26
CA GLY A 157 -0.44 10.97 21.47
C GLY A 157 -0.64 9.66 20.70
N TYR A 158 -1.89 9.25 20.48
CA TYR A 158 -2.22 8.13 19.61
C TYR A 158 -2.62 8.67 18.23
N GLY A 159 -1.72 8.53 17.26
CA GLY A 159 -1.92 9.06 15.91
C GLY A 159 -2.95 8.30 15.07
N TYR A 160 -3.33 7.08 15.48
CA TYR A 160 -4.23 6.23 14.73
C TYR A 160 -5.24 5.49 15.62
N THR A 161 -6.52 5.65 15.30
CA THR A 161 -7.64 4.90 15.87
C THR A 161 -8.03 3.82 14.88
N ILE A 162 -7.71 2.58 15.23
CA ILE A 162 -7.78 1.42 14.35
C ILE A 162 -9.09 0.68 14.58
N GLN A 163 -9.92 0.67 13.55
CA GLN A 163 -11.11 -0.16 13.46
C GLN A 163 -10.78 -1.45 12.69
N TRP A 164 -11.75 -1.96 11.94
CA TRP A 164 -11.67 -3.14 11.10
C TRP A 164 -12.64 -2.98 9.94
N ASN A 165 -12.42 -3.72 8.87
CA ASN A 165 -13.40 -3.88 7.79
C ASN A 165 -13.98 -5.31 7.77
N ILE A 166 -13.43 -6.22 8.57
CA ILE A 166 -13.94 -7.58 8.73
C ILE A 166 -14.09 -7.86 10.21
N ASP A 167 -15.33 -7.94 10.67
CA ASP A 167 -15.68 -8.48 11.99
C ASP A 167 -15.97 -9.97 11.86
N THR A 168 -15.21 -10.80 12.58
CA THR A 168 -15.47 -12.24 12.61
C THR A 168 -16.70 -12.60 13.43
N ILE A 169 -17.12 -11.73 14.36
CA ILE A 169 -18.19 -11.98 15.34
C ILE A 169 -17.89 -13.23 16.19
N ASP A 170 -16.60 -13.57 16.34
CA ASP A 170 -16.14 -14.74 17.09
C ASP A 170 -16.57 -14.71 18.56
N TRP A 171 -16.67 -13.53 19.15
CA TRP A 171 -17.16 -13.28 20.51
C TRP A 171 -18.59 -13.77 20.80
N LYS A 172 -19.38 -14.11 19.77
CA LYS A 172 -20.69 -14.77 19.93
C LYS A 172 -20.59 -16.31 19.97
N GLY A 173 -19.39 -16.88 20.09
CA GLY A 173 -19.19 -18.32 20.08
C GLY A 173 -19.27 -18.96 18.69
N LEU A 174 -18.97 -18.22 17.63
CA LEU A 174 -18.99 -18.74 16.27
C LEU A 174 -17.99 -19.89 16.08
N THR A 175 -18.36 -20.87 15.26
CA THR A 175 -17.49 -21.99 14.90
C THR A 175 -16.33 -21.54 13.98
N ALA A 176 -15.27 -22.35 13.94
CA ALA A 176 -14.13 -22.13 13.06
C ALA A 176 -14.53 -21.94 11.58
N SER A 177 -15.50 -22.72 11.10
CA SER A 177 -15.99 -22.66 9.72
C SER A 177 -16.72 -21.35 9.42
N GLN A 178 -17.56 -20.87 10.35
CA GLN A 178 -18.27 -19.60 10.21
C GLN A 178 -17.30 -18.41 10.22
N ILE A 179 -16.30 -18.43 11.10
CA ILE A 179 -15.23 -17.42 11.16
C ILE A 179 -14.46 -17.39 9.84
N ASN A 180 -14.02 -18.56 9.35
CA ASN A 180 -13.30 -18.67 8.08
C ASN A 180 -14.13 -18.16 6.90
N THR A 181 -15.40 -18.55 6.81
CA THR A 181 -16.31 -18.09 5.75
C THR A 181 -16.40 -16.56 5.72
N LYS A 182 -16.62 -15.92 6.89
CA LYS A 182 -16.67 -14.46 6.99
C LYS A 182 -15.39 -13.79 6.50
N VAL A 183 -14.22 -14.29 6.91
CA VAL A 183 -12.93 -13.73 6.46
C VAL A 183 -12.75 -13.93 4.96
N GLN A 184 -12.96 -15.15 4.45
CA GLN A 184 -12.69 -15.46 3.05
C GLN A 184 -13.60 -14.71 2.07
N THR A 185 -14.86 -14.46 2.44
CA THR A 185 -15.82 -13.72 1.62
C THR A 185 -15.51 -12.22 1.55
N ASN A 186 -14.96 -11.64 2.61
CA ASN A 186 -14.79 -10.19 2.73
C ASN A 186 -13.34 -9.70 2.58
N ILE A 187 -12.38 -10.62 2.40
CA ILE A 187 -10.96 -10.27 2.31
C ILE A 187 -10.65 -9.46 1.06
N LYS A 188 -9.94 -8.34 1.24
CA LYS A 188 -9.35 -7.52 0.19
C LYS A 188 -7.92 -7.11 0.59
N PRO A 189 -7.07 -6.70 -0.37
CA PRO A 189 -5.81 -6.02 -0.08
C PRO A 189 -5.98 -4.93 0.98
N GLY A 190 -5.15 -4.95 2.02
CA GLY A 190 -5.19 -3.96 3.09
C GLY A 190 -6.22 -4.20 4.19
N SER A 191 -6.89 -5.36 4.21
CA SER A 191 -7.88 -5.68 5.24
C SER A 191 -7.29 -5.73 6.65
N ILE A 192 -8.09 -5.29 7.62
CA ILE A 192 -7.89 -5.45 9.06
C ILE A 192 -9.01 -6.36 9.59
N VAL A 193 -8.64 -7.51 10.16
CA VAL A 193 -9.57 -8.52 10.67
C VAL A 193 -9.65 -8.42 12.19
N LEU A 194 -10.86 -8.24 12.74
CA LEU A 194 -11.13 -8.27 14.18
C LEU A 194 -11.46 -9.68 14.67
N MET A 195 -10.74 -10.11 15.70
CA MET A 195 -10.95 -11.33 16.49
C MET A 195 -10.69 -11.02 17.98
N HIS A 196 -10.91 -11.98 18.86
CA HIS A 196 -10.77 -11.82 20.30
C HIS A 196 -9.96 -12.97 20.93
N THR A 197 -9.31 -12.67 22.06
CA THR A 197 -8.54 -13.63 22.86
C THR A 197 -9.34 -14.27 24.01
N GLY A 198 -10.51 -13.72 24.33
CA GLY A 198 -11.28 -14.12 25.51
C GLY A 198 -11.96 -15.50 25.37
N ALA A 199 -12.42 -16.06 26.49
CA ALA A 199 -13.12 -17.36 26.52
C ALA A 199 -14.38 -17.40 25.62
N GLY A 200 -15.03 -16.25 25.40
CA GLY A 200 -16.18 -16.10 24.50
C GLY A 200 -15.90 -16.31 23.01
N ALA A 201 -14.63 -16.41 22.60
CA ALA A 201 -14.21 -16.67 21.22
C ALA A 201 -13.53 -18.05 21.04
N PRO A 202 -14.16 -19.17 21.43
CA PRO A 202 -13.54 -20.49 21.38
C PRO A 202 -13.22 -20.96 19.94
N GLY A 203 -13.94 -20.44 18.94
CA GLY A 203 -13.72 -20.77 17.53
C GLY A 203 -12.48 -20.13 16.92
N THR A 204 -11.95 -19.04 17.50
CA THR A 204 -10.84 -18.28 16.92
C THR A 204 -9.55 -19.09 16.80
N PRO A 205 -9.05 -19.76 17.87
CA PRO A 205 -7.90 -20.66 17.73
C PRO A 205 -8.11 -21.75 16.66
N LEU A 206 -9.32 -22.29 16.56
CA LEU A 206 -9.64 -23.37 15.62
C LEU A 206 -9.72 -22.88 14.17
N ALA A 207 -10.10 -21.60 13.95
CA ALA A 207 -10.18 -21.01 12.62
C ALA A 207 -8.80 -20.69 12.04
N LEU A 208 -7.87 -20.22 12.87
CA LEU A 208 -6.59 -19.63 12.44
C LEU A 208 -5.76 -20.51 11.49
N PRO A 209 -5.56 -21.82 11.72
CA PRO A 209 -4.74 -22.64 10.83
C PRO A 209 -5.26 -22.64 9.38
N THR A 210 -6.56 -22.87 9.21
CA THR A 210 -7.21 -22.88 7.89
C THR A 210 -7.27 -21.49 7.29
N MET A 211 -7.59 -20.47 8.09
CA MET A 211 -7.60 -19.07 7.66
C MET A 211 -6.25 -18.67 7.07
N ILE A 212 -5.18 -18.91 7.82
CA ILE A 212 -3.82 -18.53 7.43
C ILE A 212 -3.41 -19.28 6.15
N SER A 213 -3.63 -20.60 6.11
CA SER A 213 -3.31 -21.42 4.93
C SER A 213 -4.01 -20.91 3.67
N GLN A 214 -5.32 -20.67 3.74
CA GLN A 214 -6.11 -20.20 2.60
C GLN A 214 -5.72 -18.78 2.15
N LEU A 215 -5.44 -17.88 3.08
CA LEU A 215 -5.00 -16.53 2.76
C LEU A 215 -3.59 -16.52 2.13
N LYS A 216 -2.66 -17.36 2.63
CA LYS A 216 -1.34 -17.56 1.99
C LYS A 216 -1.51 -18.10 0.57
N ALA A 217 -2.39 -19.09 0.36
CA ALA A 217 -2.69 -19.62 -0.98
C ALA A 217 -3.25 -18.55 -1.93
N LYS A 218 -4.02 -17.58 -1.40
CA LYS A 218 -4.49 -16.40 -2.16
C LYS A 218 -3.41 -15.34 -2.40
N GLY A 219 -2.19 -15.53 -1.88
CA GLY A 219 -1.04 -14.63 -2.01
C GLY A 219 -0.97 -13.52 -0.97
N TYR A 220 -1.69 -13.63 0.14
CA TYR A 220 -1.62 -12.62 1.20
C TYR A 220 -0.38 -12.77 2.07
N LYS A 221 0.28 -11.65 2.35
CA LYS A 221 1.28 -11.50 3.40
C LYS A 221 0.63 -10.98 4.67
N PHE A 222 1.04 -11.56 5.80
CA PHE A 222 0.56 -11.13 7.11
C PHE A 222 1.48 -10.07 7.68
N VAL A 223 0.90 -8.97 8.13
CA VAL A 223 1.62 -7.83 8.68
C VAL A 223 0.94 -7.36 9.97
N THR A 224 1.71 -6.70 10.83
CA THR A 224 1.15 -5.94 11.96
C THR A 224 0.40 -4.70 11.46
N VAL A 225 -0.41 -4.06 12.30
CA VAL A 225 -1.15 -2.85 11.90
C VAL A 225 -0.20 -1.72 11.53
N SER A 226 0.88 -1.49 12.29
CA SER A 226 1.85 -0.44 11.91
C SER A 226 2.55 -0.71 10.59
N GLN A 227 2.88 -1.98 10.31
CA GLN A 227 3.41 -2.36 8.99
C GLN A 227 2.35 -2.18 7.91
N LEU A 228 1.08 -2.52 8.18
CA LEU A 228 -0.03 -2.31 7.25
C LEU A 228 -0.21 -0.82 6.93
N LEU A 229 -0.14 0.07 7.93
CA LEU A 229 -0.25 1.52 7.73
C LEU A 229 0.86 2.06 6.83
N ALA A 230 2.03 1.42 6.76
CA ALA A 230 3.07 1.79 5.80
C ALA A 230 2.71 1.45 4.34
N TYR A 231 1.71 0.59 4.11
CA TYR A 231 1.11 0.35 2.79
C TYR A 231 -0.02 1.33 2.45
N GLN A 232 -0.39 2.22 3.38
CA GLN A 232 -1.32 3.29 3.07
C GLN A 232 -0.66 4.13 1.99
N ASN A 233 -1.22 4.05 0.77
CA ASN A 233 -0.90 4.98 -0.29
C ASN A 233 -0.86 6.35 0.38
N THR A 234 0.32 6.97 0.45
CA THR A 234 0.45 8.31 1.04
C THR A 234 -0.18 9.28 0.04
N SER A 235 -1.50 9.26 -0.04
CA SER A 235 -2.36 10.23 -0.69
C SER A 235 -2.45 11.48 0.19
N THR A 236 -1.31 11.97 0.68
CA THR A 236 -1.15 13.41 0.74
C THR A 236 -0.96 13.80 -0.71
N ASN A 237 -1.97 14.41 -1.33
CA ASN A 237 -1.87 14.97 -2.68
C ASN A 237 -0.73 16.00 -2.68
N LYS A 238 0.51 15.53 -2.90
CA LYS A 238 1.61 16.41 -3.23
C LYS A 238 1.24 17.01 -4.56
N THR A 239 1.18 18.32 -4.65
CA THR A 239 1.02 19.00 -5.93
C THR A 239 2.39 19.41 -6.46
N TYR A 240 2.52 19.48 -7.77
CA TYR A 240 3.71 19.98 -8.45
C TYR A 240 3.30 20.99 -9.52
N THR A 241 3.87 22.19 -9.47
CA THR A 241 3.68 23.21 -10.50
C THR A 241 4.70 23.01 -11.60
N VAL A 242 4.22 22.73 -12.82
CA VAL A 242 5.04 22.52 -14.02
C VAL A 242 5.90 23.75 -14.31
N LYS A 243 7.19 23.53 -14.54
CA LYS A 243 8.20 24.54 -14.87
C LYS A 243 8.62 24.42 -16.33
N SER A 244 9.29 25.45 -16.84
CA SER A 244 9.87 25.40 -18.19
C SER A 244 10.83 24.22 -18.33
N GLY A 245 10.67 23.43 -19.38
CA GLY A 245 11.46 22.21 -19.64
C GLY A 245 10.94 20.94 -18.97
N ASP A 246 9.89 21.01 -18.17
CA ASP A 246 9.29 19.83 -17.56
C ASP A 246 8.51 18.98 -18.57
N THR A 247 8.56 17.67 -18.34
CA THR A 247 7.71 16.65 -18.95
C THR A 247 7.03 15.84 -17.84
N LEU A 248 5.89 15.18 -18.15
CA LEU A 248 5.27 14.25 -17.21
C LEU A 248 6.25 13.16 -16.74
N TYR A 249 7.24 12.79 -17.59
CA TYR A 249 8.30 11.86 -17.22
C TYR A 249 9.25 12.43 -16.18
N SER A 250 9.82 13.62 -16.38
CA SER A 250 10.74 14.24 -15.42
C SER A 250 10.09 14.43 -14.06
N ILE A 251 8.80 14.79 -14.04
CA ILE A 251 8.01 14.95 -12.83
C ILE A 251 7.73 13.59 -12.18
N ALA A 252 7.21 12.63 -12.95
CA ALA A 252 6.93 11.28 -12.44
C ALA A 252 8.18 10.60 -11.85
N ARG A 253 9.34 10.77 -12.50
CA ARG A 253 10.65 10.27 -12.03
C ARG A 253 11.07 10.95 -10.73
N THR A 254 10.92 12.27 -10.64
CA THR A 254 11.25 13.05 -9.43
C THR A 254 10.46 12.57 -8.21
N TYR A 255 9.21 12.15 -8.42
CA TYR A 255 8.32 11.73 -7.35
C TYR A 255 8.12 10.21 -7.21
N GLY A 256 8.83 9.40 -7.99
CA GLY A 256 8.78 7.93 -7.86
C GLY A 256 7.44 7.30 -8.28
N VAL A 257 6.76 7.87 -9.26
CA VAL A 257 5.46 7.39 -9.81
C VAL A 257 5.58 7.02 -11.29
N THR A 258 4.59 6.33 -11.86
CA THR A 258 4.55 6.12 -13.31
C THR A 258 3.93 7.32 -14.01
N VAL A 259 4.35 7.57 -15.26
CA VAL A 259 3.75 8.62 -16.11
C VAL A 259 2.24 8.38 -16.30
N SER A 260 1.82 7.13 -16.44
CA SER A 260 0.39 6.77 -16.55
C SER A 260 -0.40 7.08 -15.28
N ALA A 261 0.16 6.81 -14.10
CA ALA A 261 -0.49 7.15 -12.84
C ALA A 261 -0.57 8.67 -12.65
N LEU A 262 0.51 9.38 -13.00
CA LEU A 262 0.53 10.84 -12.98
C LEU A 262 -0.48 11.45 -13.97
N ALA A 263 -0.57 10.93 -15.19
CA ALA A 263 -1.52 11.39 -16.20
C ALA A 263 -2.97 11.11 -15.78
N ALA A 264 -3.26 9.90 -15.29
CA ALA A 264 -4.58 9.50 -14.80
C ALA A 264 -5.04 10.34 -13.60
N ALA A 265 -4.14 10.63 -12.65
CA ALA A 265 -4.44 11.48 -11.50
C ALA A 265 -4.78 12.94 -11.88
N ASN A 266 -4.46 13.35 -13.11
CA ASN A 266 -4.64 14.71 -13.61
C ASN A 266 -5.56 14.79 -14.84
N ASN A 267 -6.26 13.71 -15.18
CA ASN A 267 -7.12 13.61 -16.37
C ASN A 267 -6.41 13.99 -17.69
N ILE A 268 -5.11 13.70 -17.79
CA ILE A 268 -4.31 13.99 -18.97
C ILE A 268 -4.39 12.80 -19.94
N THR A 269 -5.05 13.01 -21.07
CA THR A 269 -5.17 12.00 -22.14
C THR A 269 -4.05 12.11 -23.18
N ASN A 270 -3.51 13.31 -23.38
CA ASN A 270 -2.34 13.56 -24.22
C ASN A 270 -1.09 13.80 -23.36
N TYR A 271 -0.20 12.81 -23.34
CA TYR A 271 0.96 12.74 -22.45
C TYR A 271 2.05 13.79 -22.77
N SER A 272 1.96 14.40 -23.95
CA SER A 272 2.87 15.47 -24.41
C SER A 272 2.36 16.87 -24.08
N LEU A 273 1.15 17.00 -23.51
CA LEU A 273 0.49 18.27 -23.32
C LEU A 273 0.41 18.62 -21.82
N ILE A 274 1.48 19.25 -21.32
CA ILE A 274 1.47 19.96 -20.03
C ILE A 274 1.97 21.38 -20.23
N TYR A 275 1.46 22.31 -19.41
CA TYR A 275 1.77 23.74 -19.54
C TYR A 275 2.56 24.24 -18.35
N VAL A 276 3.52 25.14 -18.58
CA VAL A 276 4.21 25.84 -17.48
C VAL A 276 3.16 26.56 -16.61
N GLY A 277 3.27 26.39 -15.30
CA GLY A 277 2.30 26.89 -14.32
C GLY A 277 1.15 25.94 -14.01
N GLN A 278 0.96 24.86 -14.78
CA GLN A 278 -0.05 23.84 -14.49
C GLN A 278 0.27 23.13 -13.18
N VAL A 279 -0.71 23.01 -12.29
CA VAL A 279 -0.57 22.28 -11.02
C VAL A 279 -1.01 20.83 -11.23
N LEU A 280 -0.10 19.89 -11.03
CA LEU A 280 -0.35 18.45 -11.13
C LEU A 280 -0.47 17.82 -9.74
N ILE A 281 -1.44 16.94 -9.57
CA ILE A 281 -1.58 16.01 -8.45
C ILE A 281 -0.56 14.88 -8.65
N ILE A 282 0.35 14.71 -7.70
CA ILE A 282 1.31 13.60 -7.65
C ILE A 282 0.67 12.43 -6.89
N PRO A 283 0.45 11.27 -7.53
CA PRO A 283 -0.16 10.10 -6.86
C PRO A 283 0.79 9.46 -5.83
N GLY A 284 0.24 8.86 -4.76
CA GLY A 284 1.00 8.20 -3.70
C GLY A 284 1.56 6.81 -4.09
N THR A 285 2.88 6.75 -4.29
CA THR A 285 3.86 5.64 -4.33
C THR A 285 3.72 4.40 -5.25
N THR A 286 4.72 4.29 -6.15
CA THR A 286 5.64 3.16 -6.45
C THR A 286 5.08 1.78 -6.86
N VAL A 287 5.21 1.48 -8.16
CA VAL A 287 5.40 0.11 -8.68
C VAL A 287 6.84 -0.06 -9.15
N THR A 288 7.58 -0.97 -8.51
CA THR A 288 8.90 -1.44 -8.97
C THR A 288 8.72 -2.30 -10.22
N PRO A 289 9.42 -2.04 -11.34
CA PRO A 289 9.42 -2.92 -12.50
C PRO A 289 10.07 -4.30 -12.24
N PRO A 290 9.48 -5.41 -12.72
CA PRO A 290 10.13 -6.73 -12.76
C PRO A 290 11.30 -6.78 -13.78
N THR A 291 12.31 -7.61 -13.50
CA THR A 291 13.61 -7.73 -14.18
C THR A 291 13.73 -8.91 -15.15
N THR A 292 12.88 -8.99 -16.19
CA THR A 292 13.08 -9.92 -17.32
C THR A 292 13.09 -9.13 -18.63
N THR A 293 13.98 -9.47 -19.58
CA THR A 293 14.14 -8.76 -20.87
C THR A 293 13.89 -9.68 -22.07
N VAL A 294 13.15 -9.21 -23.07
CA VAL A 294 12.87 -9.90 -24.35
C VAL A 294 13.45 -9.07 -25.51
N LYS A 295 13.92 -9.69 -26.60
CA LYS A 295 14.36 -8.98 -27.82
C LYS A 295 13.22 -8.82 -28.83
N TYR A 296 13.09 -7.65 -29.46
CA TYR A 296 12.08 -7.31 -30.46
C TYR A 296 12.69 -6.60 -31.66
N THR A 297 12.36 -7.00 -32.89
CA THR A 297 12.80 -6.31 -34.12
C THR A 297 11.74 -5.33 -34.59
N VAL A 298 12.08 -4.04 -34.68
CA VAL A 298 11.21 -2.95 -35.16
C VAL A 298 10.73 -3.24 -36.57
N LYS A 299 9.42 -3.18 -36.78
CA LYS A 299 8.75 -3.37 -38.06
C LYS A 299 8.28 -2.03 -38.64
N SER A 300 7.86 -2.03 -39.91
CA SER A 300 7.30 -0.83 -40.54
C SER A 300 6.04 -0.35 -39.81
N GLY A 301 5.95 0.96 -39.52
CA GLY A 301 4.82 1.56 -38.80
C GLY A 301 4.85 1.40 -37.28
N ASP A 302 5.90 0.80 -36.72
CA ASP A 302 6.11 0.74 -35.28
C ASP A 302 6.50 2.11 -34.72
N THR A 303 6.07 2.33 -33.48
CA THR A 303 6.60 3.37 -32.61
C THR A 303 7.01 2.71 -31.31
N LEU A 304 7.95 3.31 -30.57
CA LEU A 304 8.28 2.80 -29.24
C LEU A 304 7.03 2.72 -28.33
N TYR A 305 6.02 3.57 -28.55
CA TYR A 305 4.75 3.53 -27.84
C TYR A 305 3.97 2.25 -28.13
N LYS A 306 3.77 1.90 -29.41
CA LYS A 306 3.08 0.67 -29.80
C LYS A 306 3.77 -0.58 -29.26
N ILE A 307 5.11 -0.59 -29.32
CA ILE A 307 5.93 -1.69 -28.81
C ILE A 307 5.81 -1.76 -27.27
N ALA A 308 5.87 -0.63 -26.58
CA ALA A 308 5.70 -0.58 -25.13
C ALA A 308 4.35 -1.13 -24.68
N THR A 309 3.27 -0.72 -25.34
CA THR A 309 1.92 -1.22 -25.08
C THR A 309 1.82 -2.73 -25.33
N MET A 310 2.39 -3.21 -26.43
CA MET A 310 2.38 -4.63 -26.81
C MET A 310 3.01 -5.53 -25.73
N TYR A 311 4.10 -5.08 -25.12
CA TYR A 311 4.85 -5.86 -24.12
C TYR A 311 4.53 -5.48 -22.68
N ASN A 312 3.42 -4.75 -22.46
CA ASN A 312 3.02 -4.26 -21.14
C ASN A 312 4.18 -3.57 -20.40
N THR A 313 4.96 -2.78 -21.14
CA THR A 313 6.10 -2.00 -20.66
C THR A 313 5.94 -0.53 -21.04
N THR A 314 7.01 0.27 -20.99
CA THR A 314 6.96 1.71 -21.28
C THR A 314 7.99 2.11 -22.33
N VAL A 315 7.72 3.15 -23.12
CA VAL A 315 8.65 3.76 -24.09
C VAL A 315 10.01 4.03 -23.45
N ALA A 316 10.01 4.58 -22.24
CA ALA A 316 11.23 4.93 -21.51
C ALA A 316 12.04 3.70 -21.06
N LYS A 317 11.40 2.60 -20.67
CA LYS A 317 12.12 1.34 -20.35
C LYS A 317 12.79 0.76 -21.58
N ILE A 318 12.12 0.81 -22.72
CA ILE A 318 12.69 0.36 -24.00
C ILE A 318 13.82 1.31 -24.41
N ALA A 319 13.62 2.62 -24.34
CA ALA A 319 14.65 3.59 -24.72
C ALA A 319 15.91 3.47 -23.84
N ALA A 320 15.74 3.34 -22.53
CA ALA A 320 16.85 3.17 -21.58
C ALA A 320 17.59 1.84 -21.79
N ALA A 321 16.87 0.73 -22.02
CA ALA A 321 17.48 -0.57 -22.26
C ALA A 321 18.23 -0.66 -23.60
N ASN A 322 18.03 0.31 -24.50
CA ASN A 322 18.62 0.35 -25.85
C ASN A 322 19.45 1.60 -26.13
N ASN A 323 19.75 2.40 -25.11
CA ASN A 323 20.49 3.67 -25.24
C ASN A 323 19.91 4.63 -26.30
N ILE A 324 18.59 4.66 -26.45
CA ILE A 324 17.90 5.54 -27.41
C ILE A 324 17.69 6.91 -26.77
N THR A 325 18.34 7.93 -27.31
CA THR A 325 18.23 9.33 -26.86
C THR A 325 17.05 10.05 -27.52
N ASN A 326 16.72 9.73 -28.77
CA ASN A 326 15.52 10.22 -29.46
C ASN A 326 14.51 9.08 -29.67
N VAL A 327 13.44 9.10 -28.89
CA VAL A 327 12.38 8.06 -28.89
C VAL A 327 11.60 7.96 -30.20
N ASN A 328 11.71 8.97 -31.07
CA ASN A 328 11.09 8.98 -32.40
C ASN A 328 12.03 8.45 -33.50
N SER A 329 13.29 8.17 -33.18
CA SER A 329 14.32 7.76 -34.13
C SER A 329 14.60 6.26 -34.09
N ILE A 330 13.54 5.45 -34.08
CA ILE A 330 13.67 4.00 -34.34
C ILE A 330 13.55 3.72 -35.83
N TYR A 331 14.26 2.70 -36.32
CA TYR A 331 14.25 2.31 -37.72
C TYR A 331 13.88 0.84 -37.90
N VAL A 332 13.23 0.55 -39.03
CA VAL A 332 12.83 -0.82 -39.38
C VAL A 332 14.07 -1.73 -39.40
N GLY A 333 13.97 -2.89 -38.76
CA GLY A 333 15.08 -3.83 -38.59
C GLY A 333 15.93 -3.62 -37.34
N GLN A 334 15.77 -2.51 -36.61
CA GLN A 334 16.45 -2.29 -35.33
C GLN A 334 15.99 -3.32 -34.29
N VAL A 335 16.93 -3.99 -33.61
CA VAL A 335 16.61 -4.93 -32.52
C VAL A 335 16.65 -4.19 -31.18
N LEU A 336 15.54 -4.26 -30.45
CA LEU A 336 15.31 -3.62 -29.16
C LEU A 336 15.23 -4.65 -28.02
N ILE A 337 15.86 -4.35 -26.89
CA ILE A 337 15.69 -4.99 -25.59
C ILE A 337 14.44 -4.40 -24.92
N ILE A 338 13.47 -5.25 -24.60
CA ILE A 338 12.17 -4.89 -24.03
C ILE A 338 12.09 -5.43 -22.59
N PRO A 339 12.12 -4.56 -21.55
CA PRO A 339 12.02 -5.01 -20.16
C PRO A 339 10.56 -5.27 -19.74
N GLY A 340 10.21 -6.48 -19.26
CA GLY A 340 8.88 -6.86 -18.77
C GLY A 340 8.68 -8.38 -18.59
N THR A 341 7.60 -8.78 -17.87
CA THR A 341 7.20 -10.19 -17.66
C THR A 341 6.89 -10.88 -18.99
N THR A 342 7.23 -12.16 -19.10
CA THR A 342 6.95 -13.05 -20.24
C THR A 342 5.46 -13.06 -20.58
N VAL A 343 5.05 -12.18 -21.50
CA VAL A 343 3.84 -12.37 -22.30
C VAL A 343 4.35 -12.76 -23.68
N THR A 344 4.16 -14.01 -24.06
CA THR A 344 4.32 -14.42 -25.45
C THR A 344 3.42 -13.51 -26.29
N PRO A 345 3.92 -12.83 -27.34
CA PRO A 345 3.09 -11.90 -28.11
C PRO A 345 1.84 -12.65 -28.62
N PRO A 346 0.63 -12.09 -28.48
CA PRO A 346 -0.55 -12.68 -29.10
C PRO A 346 -0.34 -12.69 -30.61
N THR A 347 -0.24 -13.86 -31.21
CA THR A 347 -0.28 -14.01 -32.67
C THR A 347 -1.69 -13.67 -33.14
N THR A 348 -1.90 -12.43 -33.55
CA THR A 348 -3.16 -12.07 -34.23
C THR A 348 -3.02 -12.49 -35.68
N THR A 349 -3.92 -13.37 -36.14
CA THR A 349 -3.97 -13.78 -37.55
C THR A 349 -5.08 -13.02 -38.27
N VAL A 350 -4.81 -12.55 -39.49
CA VAL A 350 -5.83 -12.00 -40.39
C VAL A 350 -5.97 -12.90 -41.61
N LYS A 351 -7.20 -13.07 -42.12
CA LYS A 351 -7.44 -13.81 -43.36
C LYS A 351 -7.29 -12.88 -44.56
N TYR A 352 -6.58 -13.32 -45.60
CA TYR A 352 -6.40 -12.59 -46.86
C TYR A 352 -6.71 -13.49 -48.05
N THR A 353 -7.55 -13.01 -48.97
CA THR A 353 -7.85 -13.72 -50.22
C THR A 353 -6.91 -13.25 -51.33
N VAL A 354 -6.13 -14.16 -51.90
CA VAL A 354 -5.15 -13.90 -52.97
C VAL A 354 -5.85 -13.34 -54.21
N LYS A 355 -5.33 -12.24 -54.76
CA LYS A 355 -5.83 -11.55 -55.96
C LYS A 355 -4.89 -11.77 -57.15
N SER A 356 -5.38 -11.49 -58.35
CA SER A 356 -4.56 -11.57 -59.57
C SER A 356 -3.34 -10.64 -59.45
N GLY A 357 -2.14 -11.18 -59.71
CA GLY A 357 -0.86 -10.46 -59.62
C GLY A 357 -0.21 -10.44 -58.23
N ASP A 358 -0.81 -11.10 -57.24
CA ASP A 358 -0.22 -11.26 -55.91
C ASP A 358 0.93 -12.28 -55.89
N THR A 359 1.90 -12.04 -55.01
CA THR A 359 2.92 -13.01 -54.61
C THR A 359 2.96 -13.08 -53.09
N LEU A 360 3.44 -14.19 -52.51
CA LEU A 360 3.61 -14.26 -51.04
C LEU A 360 4.52 -13.14 -50.54
N TYR A 361 5.48 -12.69 -51.34
CA TYR A 361 6.33 -11.55 -51.02
C TYR A 361 5.53 -10.23 -50.93
N LYS A 362 4.68 -9.94 -51.91
CA LYS A 362 3.82 -8.74 -51.89
C LYS A 362 2.83 -8.77 -50.72
N ILE A 363 2.25 -9.93 -50.42
CA ILE A 363 1.31 -10.11 -49.30
C ILE A 363 2.04 -10.00 -47.96
N ALA A 364 3.22 -10.62 -47.82
CA ALA A 364 4.06 -10.49 -46.63
C ALA A 364 4.41 -9.03 -46.36
N THR A 365 4.75 -8.28 -47.42
CA THR A 365 5.05 -6.85 -47.34
C THR A 365 3.81 -6.04 -46.94
N MET A 366 2.66 -6.31 -47.58
CA MET A 366 1.38 -5.63 -47.31
C MET A 366 0.93 -5.79 -45.84
N TYR A 367 1.14 -6.97 -45.27
CA TYR A 367 0.73 -7.30 -43.90
C TYR A 367 1.88 -7.25 -42.88
N ASN A 368 3.05 -6.75 -43.29
CA ASN A 368 4.22 -6.55 -42.43
C ASN A 368 4.64 -7.82 -41.66
N THR A 369 4.70 -8.94 -42.40
CA THR A 369 5.15 -10.27 -41.93
C THR A 369 6.19 -10.84 -42.91
N THR A 370 6.58 -12.12 -42.78
CA THR A 370 7.54 -12.74 -43.72
C THR A 370 6.88 -13.83 -44.56
N VAL A 371 7.43 -14.07 -45.75
CA VAL A 371 7.02 -15.18 -46.63
C VAL A 371 7.08 -16.51 -45.87
N ALA A 372 8.13 -16.74 -45.09
CA ALA A 372 8.29 -17.95 -44.28
C ALA A 372 7.18 -18.11 -43.22
N LYS A 373 6.75 -17.01 -42.58
CA LYS A 373 5.67 -17.05 -41.59
C LYS A 373 4.31 -17.32 -42.22
N ILE A 374 4.03 -16.72 -43.38
CA ILE A 374 2.81 -17.01 -44.14
C ILE A 374 2.84 -18.44 -44.65
N ALA A 375 3.98 -18.91 -45.16
CA ALA A 375 4.12 -20.26 -45.68
C ALA A 375 3.91 -21.30 -44.57
N ALA A 376 4.55 -21.12 -43.40
CA ALA A 376 4.36 -21.99 -42.25
C ALA A 376 2.92 -21.99 -41.72
N ALA A 377 2.27 -20.82 -41.64
CA ALA A 377 0.89 -20.71 -41.15
C ALA A 377 -0.17 -21.29 -42.10
N ASN A 378 0.19 -21.60 -43.34
CA ASN A 378 -0.71 -22.12 -44.38
C ASN A 378 -0.22 -23.44 -44.99
N ASN A 379 0.78 -24.10 -44.38
CA ASN A 379 1.38 -25.34 -44.86
C ASN A 379 1.84 -25.27 -46.34
N ILE A 380 2.37 -24.13 -46.77
CA ILE A 380 2.87 -23.92 -48.14
C ILE A 380 4.34 -24.35 -48.20
N THR A 381 4.63 -25.40 -48.96
CA THR A 381 6.00 -25.90 -49.18
C THR A 381 6.69 -25.23 -50.37
N ASN A 382 5.93 -24.79 -51.38
CA ASN A 382 6.44 -23.99 -52.51
C ASN A 382 5.83 -22.58 -52.48
N VAL A 383 6.65 -21.58 -52.15
CA VAL A 383 6.23 -20.18 -51.95
C VAL A 383 5.72 -19.48 -53.22
N ASN A 384 5.95 -20.09 -54.39
CA ASN A 384 5.47 -19.59 -55.69
C ASN A 384 4.11 -20.19 -56.10
N SER A 385 3.56 -21.12 -55.32
CA SER A 385 2.34 -21.88 -55.66
C SER A 385 1.08 -21.34 -54.98
N ILE A 386 0.90 -20.02 -54.96
CA ILE A 386 -0.38 -19.41 -54.54
C ILE A 386 -1.27 -19.14 -55.76
N TYR A 387 -2.59 -19.24 -55.59
CA TYR A 387 -3.56 -19.04 -56.66
C TYR A 387 -4.65 -18.06 -56.28
N VAL A 388 -5.19 -17.34 -57.27
CA VAL A 388 -6.25 -16.35 -57.08
C VAL A 388 -7.46 -17.01 -56.42
N GLY A 389 -8.01 -16.37 -55.39
CA GLY A 389 -9.11 -16.89 -54.57
C GLY A 389 -8.68 -17.72 -53.35
N GLN A 390 -7.41 -18.09 -53.22
CA GLN A 390 -6.89 -18.79 -52.04
C GLN A 390 -6.96 -17.89 -50.80
N VAL A 391 -7.51 -18.39 -49.69
CA VAL A 391 -7.56 -17.66 -48.42
C VAL A 391 -6.37 -18.05 -47.54
N LEU A 392 -5.47 -17.10 -47.30
CA LEU A 392 -4.29 -17.25 -46.46
C LEU A 392 -4.54 -16.73 -45.04
N THR A 393 -4.06 -17.47 -44.06
CA THR A 393 -3.89 -17.06 -42.67
C THR A 393 -2.59 -16.27 -42.55
N ILE A 394 -2.68 -14.98 -42.28
CA ILE A 394 -1.53 -14.08 -42.21
C ILE A 394 -1.21 -13.78 -40.74
N PRO A 395 -0.12 -14.32 -40.17
CA PRO A 395 0.31 -14.00 -38.81
C PRO A 395 0.86 -12.57 -38.77
N LYS A 396 0.32 -11.72 -37.90
CA LYS A 396 0.79 -10.36 -37.65
C LYS A 396 1.85 -10.30 -36.54
#